data_AF-A0AAX3EVS6-F1
#
_entry.id   AF-A0AAX3EVS6-F1
#
_cell.length_a   1.000
_cell.length_b   1.000
_cell.length_c   1.000
_cell.angle_alpha   90.00
_cell.angle_beta   90.00
_cell.angle_gamma   90.00
#
_symmetry.space_group_name_H-M   'P 1'
#
loop_
_entity.id
_entity.type
_entity.pdbx_description
1 polymer ?
#
loop_
_entity_poly.entity_id
_entity_poly.type
_entity_poly.pdbx_seq_one_letter_code
_entity_poly.pdbx_strand_id
1 'polypeptide(L)'
;MCQYSVTDGVPNDWHLVHYTSRAIGGVGLIIVEMTNVAPNGRITPNCLGLWNDEQKDAFKKIVDSVHSHGAKIAVQIAHAGRKAQDEPNAVAPSPKPHSLWRVRLCRAKFDYAKRADHR
;
A
#
# COMPACT_ATOMS: atom_id res chain seq x y z
N MET A 1 4.92 -8.41 4.10
CA MET A 1 5.60 -7.30 4.83
C MET A 1 5.95 -6.23 3.83
N CYS A 2 5.58 -4.97 4.07
CA CYS A 2 5.80 -3.90 3.08
C CYS A 2 7.28 -3.73 2.72
N GLN A 3 7.57 -3.71 1.42
CA GLN A 3 8.91 -3.53 0.86
C GLN A 3 9.19 -2.07 0.50
N TYR A 4 8.16 -1.23 0.33
CA TYR A 4 8.28 0.20 0.03
C TYR A 4 9.21 0.50 -1.16
N SER A 5 9.14 -0.33 -2.20
CA SER A 5 10.13 -0.39 -3.27
C SER A 5 9.52 -0.24 -4.66
N VAL A 6 8.34 0.36 -4.77
CA VAL A 6 7.69 0.62 -6.07
C VAL A 6 7.56 2.10 -6.41
N THR A 7 7.33 2.34 -7.68
CA THR A 7 6.89 3.62 -8.24
C THR A 7 5.45 3.41 -8.73
N ASP A 8 4.56 4.35 -8.41
CA ASP A 8 3.14 4.35 -8.85
C ASP A 8 2.36 3.05 -8.61
N GLY A 9 2.73 2.32 -7.56
CA GLY A 9 2.05 1.09 -7.15
C GLY A 9 2.34 -0.12 -8.03
N VAL A 10 3.19 -0.02 -9.06
CA VAL A 10 3.46 -1.12 -9.98
C VAL A 10 4.56 -2.04 -9.43
N PRO A 11 4.27 -3.34 -9.19
CA PRO A 11 5.29 -4.33 -8.84
C PRO A 11 6.41 -4.37 -9.90
N ASN A 12 7.66 -4.47 -9.43
CA ASN A 12 8.86 -4.55 -10.27
C ASN A 12 9.68 -5.81 -9.93
N ASP A 13 10.86 -5.95 -10.54
CA ASP A 13 11.72 -7.12 -10.39
C ASP A 13 12.14 -7.40 -8.94
N TRP A 14 12.20 -6.37 -8.08
CA TRP A 14 12.41 -6.57 -6.65
C TRP A 14 11.36 -7.50 -6.05
N HIS A 15 10.09 -7.29 -6.39
CA HIS A 15 8.97 -8.06 -5.85
C HIS A 15 8.94 -9.46 -6.45
N LEU A 16 9.28 -9.60 -7.74
CA LEU A 16 9.43 -10.90 -8.38
C LEU A 16 10.49 -11.75 -7.65
N VAL A 17 11.73 -11.25 -7.56
CA VAL A 17 12.82 -11.96 -6.87
C VAL A 17 12.46 -12.20 -5.40
N HIS A 18 11.84 -11.22 -4.74
CA HIS A 18 11.44 -11.33 -3.36
C HIS A 18 10.47 -12.49 -3.15
N TYR A 19 9.33 -12.53 -3.85
CA TYR A 19 8.33 -13.57 -3.60
C TYR A 19 8.74 -14.94 -4.16
N THR A 20 9.39 -14.98 -5.32
CA THR A 20 9.88 -16.23 -5.92
C THR A 20 10.93 -16.92 -5.04
N SER A 21 11.85 -16.17 -4.41
CA SER A 21 12.83 -16.78 -3.50
C SER A 21 12.19 -17.44 -2.28
N ARG A 22 11.06 -16.93 -1.76
CA ARG A 22 10.32 -17.57 -0.66
C ARG A 22 9.60 -18.83 -1.12
N ALA A 23 9.11 -18.84 -2.35
CA ALA A 23 8.50 -20.02 -2.95
C ALA A 23 9.54 -21.15 -3.12
N ILE A 24 10.73 -20.81 -3.65
CA ILE A 24 11.86 -21.74 -3.76
C ILE A 24 12.29 -22.28 -2.38
N GLY A 25 12.22 -21.44 -1.35
CA GLY A 25 12.50 -21.83 0.04
C GLY A 25 11.49 -22.82 0.66
N GLY A 26 10.43 -23.20 -0.05
CA GLY A 26 9.47 -24.21 0.40
C GLY A 26 8.32 -23.68 1.27
N VAL A 27 8.05 -22.37 1.23
CA VAL A 27 6.89 -21.79 1.94
C VAL A 27 5.58 -22.26 1.31
N GLY A 28 4.65 -22.78 2.11
CA GLY A 28 3.35 -23.27 1.60
C GLY A 28 2.39 -22.17 1.12
N LEU A 29 2.35 -21.03 1.82
CA LEU A 29 1.52 -19.88 1.47
C LEU A 29 2.27 -18.56 1.67
N ILE A 30 2.28 -17.73 0.64
CA ILE A 30 2.86 -16.39 0.64
C ILE A 30 1.74 -15.36 0.59
N ILE A 31 1.76 -14.41 1.52
CA ILE A 31 0.87 -13.24 1.49
C ILE A 31 1.68 -12.04 1.02
N VAL A 32 1.34 -11.53 -0.15
CA VAL A 32 1.89 -10.28 -0.69
C VAL A 32 1.58 -9.15 0.29
N GLU A 33 2.54 -8.23 0.41
CA GLU A 33 2.40 -7.04 1.24
C GLU A 33 1.13 -6.23 0.95
N MET A 34 0.85 -5.31 1.87
CA MET A 34 -0.27 -4.39 1.78
C MET A 34 -0.33 -3.74 0.39
N THR A 35 -1.35 -4.13 -0.38
CA THR A 35 -1.55 -3.70 -1.75
C THR A 35 -2.79 -2.83 -1.80
N ASN A 36 -2.60 -1.59 -2.23
CA ASN A 36 -3.60 -0.54 -2.07
C ASN A 36 -4.65 -0.58 -3.18
N VAL A 37 -5.92 -0.50 -2.80
CA VAL A 37 -7.06 -0.54 -3.75
C VAL A 37 -7.29 0.79 -4.47
N ALA A 38 -6.63 1.86 -4.03
CA ALA A 38 -6.74 3.20 -4.60
C ALA A 38 -5.43 3.99 -4.41
N PRO A 39 -5.10 4.95 -5.31
CA PRO A 39 -3.88 5.75 -5.22
C PRO A 39 -3.74 6.52 -3.89
N ASN A 40 -4.84 7.08 -3.39
CA ASN A 40 -4.92 7.80 -2.12
C ASN A 40 -5.03 6.88 -0.89
N GLY A 41 -5.03 5.57 -1.12
CA GLY A 41 -5.05 4.56 -0.07
C GLY A 41 -3.68 4.15 0.42
N ARG A 42 -2.60 4.58 -0.23
CA ARG A 42 -1.23 4.14 0.08
C ARG A 42 -0.74 4.63 1.45
N ILE A 43 0.11 3.84 2.12
CA ILE A 43 0.80 4.31 3.34
C ILE A 43 1.89 5.29 2.96
N THR A 44 2.72 4.95 1.99
CA THR A 44 3.74 5.82 1.41
C THR A 44 3.65 5.78 -0.11
N PRO A 45 4.23 6.74 -0.85
CA PRO A 45 4.25 6.71 -2.32
C PRO A 45 4.78 5.41 -2.91
N ASN A 46 5.63 4.70 -2.18
CA ASN A 46 6.29 3.47 -2.61
C ASN A 46 5.56 2.16 -2.22
N CYS A 47 4.29 2.23 -1.82
CA CYS A 47 3.45 1.04 -1.58
C CYS A 47 2.87 0.48 -2.88
N LEU A 48 2.64 -0.84 -2.91
CA LEU A 48 1.98 -1.54 -4.02
C LEU A 48 0.54 -1.08 -4.23
N GLY A 49 0.08 -1.16 -5.48
CA GLY A 49 -1.26 -0.80 -5.91
C GLY A 49 -1.95 -1.94 -6.65
N LEU A 50 -3.27 -1.96 -6.59
CA LEU A 50 -4.13 -2.84 -7.38
C LEU A 50 -5.44 -2.11 -7.74
N TRP A 51 -5.30 -1.01 -8.46
CA TRP A 51 -6.41 -0.17 -8.96
C TRP A 51 -6.46 -0.07 -10.48
N ASN A 52 -5.48 -0.61 -11.20
CA ASN A 52 -5.44 -0.63 -12.66
C ASN A 52 -4.95 -1.98 -13.21
N ASP A 53 -5.13 -2.16 -14.52
CA ASP A 53 -4.76 -3.40 -15.22
C ASP A 53 -3.24 -3.59 -15.32
N GLU A 54 -2.45 -2.51 -15.41
CA GLU A 54 -0.98 -2.60 -15.45
C GLU A 54 -0.42 -3.27 -14.18
N GLN A 55 -0.93 -2.89 -13.01
CA GLN A 55 -0.57 -3.49 -11.73
C GLN A 55 -0.97 -4.96 -11.67
N LYS A 56 -2.19 -5.28 -12.13
CA LYS A 56 -2.69 -6.66 -12.21
C LYS A 56 -1.78 -7.52 -13.11
N ASP A 57 -1.39 -7.02 -14.27
CA ASP A 57 -0.54 -7.74 -15.21
C ASP A 57 0.89 -7.93 -14.68
N ALA A 58 1.42 -6.94 -13.94
CA ALA A 58 2.68 -7.07 -13.22
C ALA A 58 2.61 -8.14 -12.12
N PHE A 59 1.52 -8.17 -11.34
CA PHE A 59 1.30 -9.21 -10.33
C PHE A 59 1.17 -10.59 -10.94
N LYS A 60 0.56 -10.73 -12.11
CA LYS A 60 0.41 -12.03 -12.79
C LYS A 60 1.76 -12.73 -12.97
N LYS A 61 2.80 -11.99 -13.36
CA LYS A 61 4.17 -12.54 -13.52
C LYS A 61 4.71 -13.12 -12.20
N ILE A 62 4.46 -12.43 -11.10
CA ILE A 62 4.87 -12.87 -9.75
C ILE A 62 4.08 -14.12 -9.35
N VAL A 63 2.76 -14.11 -9.56
CA VAL A 63 1.88 -15.25 -9.25
C VAL A 63 2.29 -16.50 -10.00
N ASP A 64 2.52 -16.38 -11.31
CA ASP A 64 2.92 -17.49 -12.16
C ASP A 64 4.28 -18.07 -11.72
N SER A 65 5.25 -17.21 -11.38
CA SER A 65 6.56 -17.63 -10.88
C SER A 65 6.49 -18.31 -9.50
N VAL A 66 5.64 -17.83 -8.60
CA VAL A 66 5.47 -18.47 -7.28
C VAL A 66 4.80 -19.84 -7.42
N HIS A 67 3.77 -19.94 -8.25
CA HIS A 67 3.08 -21.20 -8.50
C HIS A 67 3.98 -22.26 -9.17
N SER A 68 4.94 -21.87 -10.01
CA SER A 68 5.88 -22.83 -10.62
C SER A 68 6.79 -23.52 -9.60
N HIS A 69 6.92 -22.98 -8.38
CA HIS A 69 7.70 -23.57 -7.29
C HIS A 69 6.81 -24.25 -6.22
N GLY A 70 5.53 -24.48 -6.49
CA GLY A 70 4.63 -25.27 -5.63
C GLY A 70 4.01 -24.52 -4.45
N ALA A 71 4.41 -23.27 -4.20
CA ALA A 71 3.80 -22.42 -3.18
C ALA A 71 2.47 -21.83 -3.67
N LYS A 72 1.57 -21.48 -2.75
CA LYS A 72 0.38 -20.66 -3.04
C LYS A 72 0.64 -19.21 -2.68
N ILE A 73 -0.03 -18.30 -3.37
CA ILE A 73 0.10 -16.85 -3.13
C ILE A 73 -1.27 -16.20 -3.01
N ALA A 74 -1.39 -15.25 -2.08
CA ALA A 74 -2.54 -14.38 -1.95
C ALA A 74 -2.08 -12.94 -1.69
N VAL A 75 -3.00 -11.99 -1.84
CA VAL A 75 -2.73 -10.56 -1.67
C VAL A 75 -3.51 -9.99 -0.49
N GLN A 76 -2.83 -9.20 0.34
CA GLN A 76 -3.51 -8.37 1.35
C GLN A 76 -3.97 -7.06 0.71
N ILE A 77 -5.24 -6.99 0.31
CA ILE A 77 -5.86 -5.73 -0.14
C ILE A 77 -6.03 -4.76 1.03
N ALA A 78 -5.78 -3.48 0.81
CA ALA A 78 -5.85 -2.50 1.89
C ALA A 78 -6.08 -1.05 1.46
N HIS A 79 -6.41 -0.24 2.47
CA HIS A 79 -6.46 1.21 2.38
C HIS A 79 -5.97 1.81 3.71
N ALA A 80 -4.92 2.63 3.68
CA ALA A 80 -4.30 3.23 4.87
C ALA A 80 -5.20 4.27 5.55
N GLY A 81 -6.11 4.87 4.79
CA GLY A 81 -7.04 5.88 5.28
C GLY A 81 -6.28 7.06 5.86
N ARG A 82 -6.65 7.50 7.06
CA ARG A 82 -5.95 8.61 7.76
C ARG A 82 -4.47 8.37 8.06
N LYS A 83 -3.98 7.13 7.94
CA LYS A 83 -2.56 6.79 8.15
C LYS A 83 -1.74 6.89 6.86
N ALA A 84 -2.36 7.25 5.74
CA ALA A 84 -1.63 7.59 4.52
C ALA A 84 -0.69 8.78 4.79
N GLN A 85 0.56 8.65 4.36
CA GLN A 85 1.57 9.69 4.44
C GLN A 85 1.71 10.39 3.09
N ASP A 86 1.98 11.68 3.14
CA ASP A 86 2.15 12.56 1.97
C ASP A 86 0.99 12.54 0.97
N GLU A 87 -0.21 12.18 1.43
CA GLU A 87 -1.42 12.09 0.61
C GLU A 87 -2.44 13.17 1.01
N PRO A 88 -2.61 14.24 0.19
CA PRO A 88 -3.51 15.34 0.51
C PRO A 88 -5.00 14.95 0.52
N ASN A 89 -5.36 13.86 -0.15
CA ASN A 89 -6.73 13.34 -0.30
C ASN A 89 -6.98 12.08 0.54
N ALA A 90 -6.23 11.91 1.65
CA ALA A 90 -6.42 10.82 2.58
C ALA A 90 -7.83 10.85 3.21
N VAL A 91 -8.50 9.70 3.24
CA VAL A 91 -9.87 9.57 3.74
C VAL A 91 -9.92 8.89 5.11
N ALA A 92 -10.92 9.25 5.91
CA ALA A 92 -11.16 8.68 7.23
C ALA A 92 -12.67 8.67 7.53
N PRO A 93 -13.16 7.78 8.41
CA PRO A 93 -14.56 7.80 8.83
C PRO A 93 -14.98 9.09 9.57
N SER A 94 -14.03 9.82 10.17
CA SER A 94 -14.28 11.10 10.86
C SER A 94 -13.03 11.99 10.83
N PRO A 95 -13.18 13.32 11.01
CA PRO A 95 -12.06 14.25 11.09
C PRO A 95 -11.33 14.20 12.45
N LYS A 96 -11.59 13.19 13.29
CA LYS A 96 -10.98 13.07 14.61
C LYS A 96 -9.54 12.53 14.49
N PRO A 97 -8.53 13.30 14.94
CA PRO A 97 -7.16 12.80 14.96
C PRO A 97 -7.03 11.65 15.95
N HIS A 98 -6.14 10.70 15.66
CA HIS A 98 -5.81 9.66 16.62
C HIS A 98 -4.70 10.12 17.54
N SER A 99 -4.86 9.93 18.85
CA SER A 99 -3.91 10.38 19.87
C SER A 99 -2.48 9.83 19.66
N LEU A 100 -2.35 8.59 19.18
CA LEU A 100 -1.05 7.93 18.94
C LEU A 100 -0.44 8.20 17.55
N TRP A 101 -1.21 8.74 16.60
CA TRP A 101 -0.72 8.99 15.22
C TRP A 101 -0.78 10.48 14.91
N ARG A 102 0.24 11.23 15.37
CA ARG A 102 0.50 12.61 14.89
C ARG A 102 1.08 12.54 13.48
N VAL A 103 0.21 12.36 12.48
CA VAL A 103 0.62 12.54 11.09
C VAL A 103 0.97 14.02 10.90
N ARG A 104 2.24 14.31 10.60
CA ARG A 104 2.77 15.69 10.43
C ARG A 104 1.95 16.55 9.46
N LEU A 105 1.31 15.92 8.46
CA LEU A 105 0.56 16.61 7.41
C LEU A 105 -0.80 17.16 7.85
N CYS A 106 -1.44 16.61 8.89
CA CYS A 106 -2.76 17.10 9.27
C CYS A 106 -2.70 18.48 9.94
N ARG A 107 -1.51 19.02 10.25
CA ARG A 107 -1.39 20.36 10.84
C ARG A 107 -1.81 21.47 9.88
N ALA A 108 -1.53 21.33 8.58
CA ALA A 108 -1.83 22.37 7.59
C ALA A 108 -3.34 22.57 7.34
N LYS A 109 -4.13 21.48 7.31
CA LYS A 109 -5.60 21.59 7.16
C LYS A 109 -6.32 21.88 8.48
N PHE A 110 -5.81 21.42 9.62
CA PHE A 110 -6.42 21.72 10.93
C PHE A 110 -6.22 23.18 11.36
N ASP A 111 -5.07 23.78 11.07
CA ASP A 111 -4.85 25.21 11.32
C ASP A 111 -5.70 26.10 10.41
N TYR A 112 -6.09 25.62 9.22
CA TYR A 112 -7.03 26.33 8.34
C TYR A 112 -8.47 26.29 8.89
N ALA A 113 -8.93 25.12 9.34
CA ALA A 113 -10.26 24.97 9.95
C ALA A 113 -10.40 25.78 11.25
N LYS A 114 -9.34 25.88 12.06
CA LYS A 114 -9.34 26.74 13.26
C LYS A 114 -9.28 28.24 12.97
N ARG A 115 -8.80 28.68 11.80
CA ARG A 115 -8.80 30.09 11.39
C ARG A 115 -10.12 30.55 10.76
N ALA A 116 -10.94 29.62 10.28
CA ALA A 116 -12.23 29.93 9.68
C ALA A 116 -13.35 30.19 10.71
N ASP A 117 -13.16 29.76 11.96
CA ASP A 117 -14.12 29.91 13.08
C ASP A 117 -13.90 31.19 13.92
N HIS A 118 -13.04 32.09 13.44
CA HIS A 118 -12.71 33.36 14.09
C HIS A 118 -12.93 34.59 13.18
N ARG A 119 -13.86 34.49 12.21
CA ARG A 119 -14.38 35.63 11.47
C ARG A 119 -15.90 35.63 11.47
#